data_AF-A0A7C5GAY0-F1
#
_entry.id   AF-A0A7C5GAY0-F1
#
_cell.length_a   1.000
_cell.length_b   1.000
_cell.length_c   1.000
_cell.angle_alpha   90.00
_cell.angle_beta   90.00
_cell.angle_gamma   90.00
#
_symmetry.space_group_name_H-M   'P 1'
#
loop_
_entity.id
_entity.type
_entity.pdbx_description
1 polymer ?
#
loop_
_entity_poly.entity_id
_entity_poly.type
_entity_poly.pdbx_seq_one_letter_code
_entity_poly.pdbx_strand_id
1 'polypeptide(L)'
;MNIQNSTVVAPPPARSIADIGLNVVMMRDILLKTMFRTNREEISALEQVLCIPARVVQELIDQARDQGLVEATGTLHANSGGEMGFRLTDAGKARALDALGQSEYYGAMPVPMAEYGAQVKRQSIRNIQMTRAQLTGAMGHLVLPPDLLDQLGPAVSAGRSILMYGPPGNGKSSISNGIRDALGDRIYVPRAIEYAGQVITVYDPIVHSAASEEHEDPTALRRNANR
;
A
#
# COMPACT_ATOMS: atom_id res chain seq x y z
N MET A 1 3.63 26.65 -5.21
CA MET A 1 3.63 25.34 -4.55
C MET A 1 2.25 24.74 -4.83
N ASN A 2 2.12 23.98 -5.92
CA ASN A 2 0.82 23.44 -6.32
C ASN A 2 0.49 22.24 -5.43
N ILE A 3 -0.48 22.44 -4.55
CA ILE A 3 -1.06 21.41 -3.70
C ILE A 3 -1.72 20.40 -4.64
N GLN A 4 -1.05 19.26 -4.86
CA GLN A 4 -1.65 18.11 -5.51
C GLN A 4 -2.61 17.48 -4.50
N ASN A 5 -3.86 17.96 -4.46
CA ASN A 5 -4.93 17.26 -3.78
C ASN A 5 -4.99 15.86 -4.39
N SER A 6 -4.60 14.83 -3.62
CA SER A 6 -4.80 13.45 -4.03
C SER A 6 -6.30 13.22 -4.19
N THR A 7 -6.76 13.14 -5.43
CA THR A 7 -8.16 12.85 -5.77
C THR A 7 -8.58 11.44 -5.36
N VAL A 8 -7.63 10.63 -4.90
CA VAL A 8 -7.84 9.24 -4.50
C VAL A 8 -8.08 9.17 -2.99
N VAL A 9 -9.29 8.74 -2.62
CA VAL A 9 -9.68 8.52 -1.23
C VAL A 9 -8.93 7.32 -0.67
N ALA A 10 -8.25 7.51 0.47
CA ALA A 10 -7.55 6.44 1.18
C ALA A 10 -8.54 5.38 1.69
N PRO A 11 -8.15 4.08 1.71
CA PRO A 11 -8.95 3.08 2.39
C PRO A 11 -9.02 3.39 3.89
N PRO A 12 -10.18 3.18 4.54
CA PRO A 12 -10.33 3.46 5.96
C PRO A 12 -9.42 2.53 6.79
N PRO A 13 -8.78 3.03 7.86
CA PRO A 13 -7.91 2.22 8.70
C PRO A 13 -8.73 1.19 9.49
N ALA A 14 -8.19 -0.03 9.61
CA ALA A 14 -8.85 -1.13 10.29
C ALA A 14 -9.06 -0.85 11.80
N ARG A 15 -10.30 -1.11 12.24
CA ARG A 15 -10.86 -1.17 13.60
C ARG A 15 -10.32 -2.19 14.58
N SER A 16 -10.17 -3.39 14.06
CA SER A 16 -10.10 -4.65 14.77
C SER A 16 -9.60 -5.72 13.80
N ILE A 17 -9.31 -6.91 14.31
CA ILE A 17 -9.02 -8.08 13.47
C ILE A 17 -10.16 -8.34 12.46
N ALA A 18 -11.42 -8.19 12.87
CA ALA A 18 -12.57 -8.46 12.00
C ALA A 18 -12.62 -7.52 10.78
N ASP A 19 -12.18 -6.27 10.95
CA ASP A 19 -12.20 -5.27 9.87
C ASP A 19 -11.10 -5.51 8.81
N ILE A 20 -10.11 -6.36 9.10
CA ILE A 20 -9.09 -6.75 8.11
C ILE A 20 -9.72 -7.64 7.02
N GLY A 21 -10.80 -8.37 7.33
CA GLY A 21 -11.52 -9.19 6.37
C GLY A 21 -10.77 -10.46 5.92
N LEU A 22 -9.72 -10.85 6.65
CA LEU A 22 -8.97 -12.09 6.43
C LEU A 22 -9.36 -13.18 7.42
N ASN A 23 -9.04 -14.43 7.07
CA ASN A 23 -9.14 -15.54 8.01
C ASN A 23 -8.15 -15.34 9.17
N VAL A 24 -8.63 -15.43 10.41
CA VAL A 24 -7.82 -15.25 11.64
C VAL A 24 -6.64 -16.22 11.69
N VAL A 25 -6.79 -17.45 11.20
CA VAL A 25 -5.71 -18.44 11.11
C VAL A 25 -4.59 -17.95 10.19
N MET A 26 -4.94 -17.38 9.03
CA MET A 26 -3.97 -16.79 8.11
C MET A 26 -3.26 -15.59 8.74
N MET A 27 -4.01 -14.69 9.39
CA MET A 27 -3.43 -13.51 10.05
C MET A 27 -2.45 -13.92 11.15
N ARG A 28 -2.83 -14.88 12.00
CA ARG A 28 -1.96 -15.45 13.03
C ARG A 28 -0.72 -16.08 12.42
N ASP A 29 -0.88 -16.91 11.40
CA ASP A 29 0.26 -17.56 10.76
C ASP A 29 1.21 -16.53 10.12
N ILE A 30 0.69 -15.47 9.50
CA ILE A 30 1.52 -14.36 8.98
C ILE A 30 2.26 -13.64 10.12
N LEU A 31 1.60 -13.36 11.25
CA LEU A 31 2.25 -12.80 12.44
C LEU A 31 3.41 -13.69 12.91
N LEU A 32 3.17 -14.98 13.14
CA LEU A 32 4.18 -15.92 13.65
C LEU A 32 5.34 -16.07 12.67
N LYS A 33 5.06 -16.19 11.37
CA LYS A 33 6.08 -16.23 10.31
C LYS A 33 6.92 -14.96 10.30
N THR A 34 6.29 -13.81 10.52
CA THR A 34 6.96 -12.51 10.53
C THR A 34 7.87 -12.37 11.74
N MET A 35 7.40 -12.68 12.95
CA MET A 35 8.24 -12.74 14.15
C MET A 35 9.42 -13.69 13.95
N PHE A 36 9.17 -14.89 13.41
CA PHE A 36 10.20 -15.90 13.19
C PHE A 36 11.29 -15.46 12.19
N ARG A 37 10.89 -14.82 11.08
CA ARG A 37 11.84 -14.39 10.03
C ARG A 37 12.58 -13.11 10.36
N THR A 38 11.96 -12.20 11.11
CA THR A 38 12.49 -10.85 11.34
C THR A 38 13.05 -10.65 12.75
N ASN A 39 12.81 -11.58 13.67
CA ASN A 39 13.13 -11.47 15.10
C ASN A 39 12.61 -10.16 15.74
N ARG A 40 11.49 -9.62 15.24
CA ARG A 40 10.82 -8.47 15.84
C ARG A 40 9.92 -8.94 16.98
N GLU A 41 10.13 -8.35 18.15
CA GLU A 41 9.45 -8.73 19.39
C GLU A 41 8.54 -7.60 19.94
N GLU A 42 8.74 -6.36 19.51
CA GLU A 42 7.98 -5.19 19.94
C GLU A 42 6.77 -4.94 19.03
N ILE A 43 5.67 -4.44 19.57
CA ILE A 43 4.43 -4.18 18.82
C ILE A 43 4.64 -3.08 17.79
N SER A 44 5.34 -2.00 18.17
CA SER A 44 5.68 -0.90 17.26
C SER A 44 6.48 -1.38 16.04
N ALA A 45 7.43 -2.29 16.26
CA ALA A 45 8.20 -2.91 15.18
C ALA A 45 7.34 -3.84 14.31
N LEU A 46 6.45 -4.62 14.92
CA LEU A 46 5.53 -5.50 14.20
C LEU A 46 4.48 -4.73 13.39
N GLU A 47 3.96 -3.62 13.91
CA GLU A 47 3.05 -2.70 13.20
C GLU A 47 3.66 -2.23 11.87
N GLN A 48 4.93 -1.79 11.90
CA GLN A 48 5.62 -1.32 10.69
C GLN A 48 5.76 -2.44 9.64
N VAL A 49 6.12 -3.65 10.08
CA VAL A 49 6.37 -4.78 9.18
C VAL A 49 5.07 -5.39 8.65
N LEU A 50 4.06 -5.54 9.50
CA LEU A 50 2.75 -6.08 9.16
C LEU A 50 1.85 -5.05 8.46
N CYS A 51 2.20 -3.76 8.53
CA CYS A 51 1.44 -2.66 7.91
C CYS A 51 -0.04 -2.60 8.37
N ILE A 52 -0.30 -2.93 9.63
CA ILE A 52 -1.62 -2.86 10.27
C ILE A 52 -1.50 -2.10 11.60
N PRO A 53 -2.56 -1.42 12.07
CA PRO A 53 -2.48 -0.59 13.27
C PRO A 53 -2.04 -1.37 14.51
N ALA A 54 -1.24 -0.76 15.38
CA ALA A 54 -0.70 -1.37 16.61
C ALA A 54 -1.74 -2.11 17.46
N ARG A 55 -2.96 -1.58 17.56
CA ARG A 55 -4.04 -2.25 18.30
C ARG A 55 -4.43 -3.62 17.72
N VAL A 56 -4.38 -3.77 16.40
CA VAL A 56 -4.74 -5.02 15.71
C VAL A 56 -3.60 -6.02 15.89
N VAL A 57 -2.36 -5.54 15.88
CA VAL A 57 -1.19 -6.34 16.23
C VAL A 57 -1.29 -6.85 17.67
N GLN A 58 -1.62 -5.98 18.63
CA GLN A 58 -1.85 -6.34 20.03
C GLN A 58 -2.92 -7.42 20.17
N GLU A 59 -4.06 -7.25 19.50
CA GLU A 59 -5.15 -8.24 19.51
C GLU A 59 -4.69 -9.60 18.97
N LEU A 60 -3.88 -9.62 17.89
CA LEU A 60 -3.33 -10.85 17.33
C LEU A 60 -2.30 -11.52 18.27
N ILE A 61 -1.47 -10.72 18.94
CA ILE A 61 -0.50 -11.19 19.93
C ILE A 61 -1.23 -11.80 21.13
N ASP A 62 -2.29 -11.15 21.63
CA ASP A 62 -3.08 -11.68 22.74
C ASP A 62 -3.74 -13.02 22.38
N GLN A 63 -4.34 -13.13 21.18
CA GLN A 63 -4.87 -14.41 20.69
C GLN A 63 -3.79 -15.49 20.54
N ALA A 64 -2.60 -15.13 20.08
CA ALA A 64 -1.48 -16.07 19.96
C ALA A 64 -0.93 -16.48 21.34
N ARG A 65 -0.97 -15.59 22.33
CA ARG A 65 -0.60 -15.87 23.71
C ARG A 65 -1.58 -16.81 24.39
N ASP A 66 -2.88 -16.59 24.21
CA ASP A 66 -3.93 -17.49 24.72
C ASP A 66 -3.80 -18.90 24.13
N GLN A 67 -3.27 -19.03 22.92
CA GLN A 67 -2.96 -20.30 22.25
C GLN A 67 -1.59 -20.89 22.65
N GLY A 68 -0.82 -20.21 23.51
CA GLY A 68 0.52 -20.64 23.93
C GLY A 68 1.60 -20.58 22.83
N LEU A 69 1.37 -19.81 21.77
CA LEU A 69 2.29 -19.66 20.63
C LEU A 69 3.28 -18.49 20.84
N VAL A 70 2.89 -17.52 21.65
CA VAL A 70 3.67 -16.33 21.99
C VAL A 70 3.70 -16.18 23.51
N GLU A 71 4.82 -15.71 24.04
CA GLU A 71 5.00 -15.39 25.46
C GLU A 71 5.57 -13.99 25.63
N ALA A 72 5.25 -13.34 26.76
CA ALA A 72 5.77 -12.01 27.08
C ALA A 72 7.15 -12.14 27.72
N THR A 73 8.14 -11.41 27.21
CA THR A 73 9.51 -11.43 27.73
C THR A 73 9.77 -10.36 28.79
N GLY A 74 8.74 -9.61 29.20
CA GLY A 74 8.84 -8.49 30.15
C GLY A 74 9.58 -7.29 29.57
N THR A 75 9.78 -6.22 30.35
CA THR A 75 10.53 -5.02 29.94
C THR A 75 12.05 -5.19 30.15
N LEU A 76 12.56 -6.42 30.00
CA LEU A 76 13.88 -6.85 30.49
C LEU A 76 15.08 -6.26 29.73
N HIS A 77 14.86 -5.46 28.69
CA HIS A 77 15.93 -4.73 28.02
C HIS A 77 16.02 -3.30 28.53
N ALA A 78 17.02 -3.03 29.36
CA ALA A 78 17.34 -1.70 29.90
C ALA A 78 17.62 -0.62 28.82
N ASN A 79 17.69 -1.01 27.53
CA ASN A 79 17.92 -0.14 26.37
C ASN A 79 16.74 -0.10 25.37
N SER A 80 15.66 -0.88 25.58
CA SER A 80 14.44 -0.81 24.77
C SER A 80 13.47 0.15 25.46
N GLY A 81 12.79 1.02 24.72
CA GLY A 81 12.09 2.20 25.24
C GLY A 81 10.80 1.92 26.03
N GLY A 82 10.86 1.07 27.06
CA GLY A 82 9.75 0.76 27.96
C GLY A 82 8.64 -0.11 27.36
N GLU A 83 8.77 -0.52 26.08
CA GLU A 83 7.79 -1.36 25.41
C GLU A 83 7.95 -2.84 25.82
N MET A 84 6.82 -3.54 25.99
CA MET A 84 6.80 -4.95 26.34
C MET A 84 7.18 -5.80 25.12
N GLY A 85 8.19 -6.66 25.29
CA GLY A 85 8.58 -7.62 24.25
C GLY A 85 7.73 -8.89 24.25
N PHE A 86 7.56 -9.47 23.06
CA PHE A 86 6.90 -10.74 22.83
C PHE A 86 7.77 -11.66 22.00
N ARG A 87 7.88 -12.92 22.42
CA ARG A 87 8.68 -13.94 21.74
C ARG A 87 7.86 -15.17 21.40
N LEU A 88 8.25 -15.86 20.35
CA LEU A 88 7.68 -17.16 19.99
C LEU A 88 8.10 -18.23 21.00
N THR A 89 7.11 -18.96 21.52
CA THR A 89 7.34 -20.22 22.25
C THR A 89 7.84 -21.29 21.27
N ASP A 90 8.26 -22.44 21.78
CA ASP A 90 8.65 -23.56 20.89
C ASP A 90 7.47 -24.07 20.05
N ALA A 91 6.25 -24.04 20.60
CA ALA A 91 5.02 -24.31 19.84
C ALA A 91 4.78 -23.25 18.75
N GLY A 92 5.02 -21.97 19.06
CA GLY A 92 4.95 -20.87 18.09
C GLY A 92 5.94 -21.02 16.95
N LYS A 93 7.20 -21.37 17.26
CA LYS A 93 8.23 -21.63 16.24
C LYS A 93 7.87 -22.82 15.35
N ALA A 94 7.41 -23.91 15.94
CA ALA A 94 6.97 -25.09 15.19
C ALA A 94 5.81 -24.75 14.24
N ARG A 95 4.82 -23.98 14.73
CA ARG A 95 3.71 -23.52 13.88
C ARG A 95 4.16 -22.58 12.77
N ALA A 96 5.10 -21.66 13.05
CA ALA A 96 5.64 -20.77 12.04
C ALA A 96 6.37 -21.53 10.92
N LEU A 97 7.14 -22.56 11.26
CA LEU A 97 7.84 -23.42 10.30
C LEU A 97 6.87 -24.22 9.44
N ASP A 98 5.83 -24.80 10.03
CA ASP A 98 4.76 -25.51 9.29
C ASP A 98 4.02 -24.56 8.33
N ALA A 99 3.65 -23.36 8.80
CA ALA A 99 3.01 -22.35 7.96
C ALA A 99 3.93 -21.84 6.82
N LEU A 100 5.25 -21.75 7.06
CA LEU A 100 6.23 -21.41 6.02
C LEU A 100 6.30 -22.49 4.94
N GLY A 101 6.15 -23.76 5.32
CA GLY A 101 6.10 -24.88 4.36
C GLY A 101 4.89 -24.83 3.43
N GLN A 102 3.79 -24.20 3.86
CA GLN A 102 2.59 -24.01 3.04
C GLN A 102 2.66 -22.73 2.20
N SER A 103 3.21 -21.65 2.77
CA SER A 103 3.38 -20.38 2.09
C SER A 103 4.55 -19.61 2.70
N GLU A 104 5.53 -19.28 1.86
CA GLU A 104 6.71 -18.52 2.27
C GLU A 104 6.42 -17.04 2.53
N TYR A 105 5.22 -16.55 2.24
CA TYR A 105 4.86 -15.16 2.44
C TYR A 105 4.86 -14.76 3.92
N TYR A 106 5.49 -13.64 4.26
CA TYR A 106 5.48 -13.02 5.58
C TYR A 106 5.62 -11.50 5.44
N GLY A 107 5.36 -10.76 6.51
CA GLY A 107 5.40 -9.30 6.54
C GLY A 107 4.03 -8.68 6.39
N ALA A 108 3.88 -7.74 5.45
CA ALA A 108 2.68 -6.92 5.34
C ALA A 108 1.41 -7.78 5.24
N MET A 109 0.36 -7.39 5.96
CA MET A 109 -0.90 -8.12 5.94
C MET A 109 -1.54 -7.99 4.54
N PRO A 110 -1.91 -9.09 3.88
CA PRO A 110 -2.57 -9.05 2.58
C PRO A 110 -3.92 -8.31 2.65
N VAL A 111 -4.34 -7.74 1.52
CA VAL A 111 -5.66 -7.12 1.40
C VAL A 111 -6.61 -8.09 0.69
N PRO A 112 -7.84 -8.33 1.18
CA PRO A 112 -8.81 -9.16 0.46
C PRO A 112 -9.06 -8.61 -0.96
N MET A 113 -9.10 -9.50 -1.96
CA MET A 113 -9.28 -9.10 -3.37
C MET A 113 -10.54 -8.24 -3.60
N ALA A 114 -11.62 -8.53 -2.86
CA ALA A 114 -12.86 -7.75 -2.93
C ALA A 114 -12.66 -6.29 -2.49
N GLU A 115 -11.93 -6.06 -1.40
CA GLU A 115 -11.63 -4.73 -0.88
C GLU A 115 -10.70 -3.97 -1.82
N TYR A 116 -9.66 -4.65 -2.34
CA TYR A 116 -8.80 -4.03 -3.34
C TYR A 116 -9.58 -3.66 -4.62
N GLY A 117 -10.50 -4.52 -5.07
CA GLY A 117 -11.39 -4.23 -6.19
C GLY A 117 -12.30 -3.00 -5.95
N ALA A 118 -12.79 -2.82 -4.73
CA ALA A 118 -13.53 -1.60 -4.36
C ALA A 118 -12.62 -0.36 -4.41
N GLN A 119 -11.38 -0.47 -3.93
CA GLN A 119 -10.40 0.63 -3.98
C GLN A 119 -10.03 1.00 -5.43
N VAL A 120 -9.82 0.01 -6.30
CA VAL A 120 -9.55 0.23 -7.74
C VAL A 120 -10.69 1.02 -8.40
N LYS A 121 -11.95 0.75 -8.04
CA LYS A 121 -13.10 1.50 -8.54
C LYS A 121 -13.11 2.95 -8.04
N ARG A 122 -12.79 3.18 -6.75
CA ARG A 122 -12.72 4.53 -6.15
C ARG A 122 -11.62 5.39 -6.78
N GLN A 123 -10.49 4.77 -7.14
CA GLN A 123 -9.33 5.44 -7.74
C GLN A 123 -9.32 5.42 -9.27
N SER A 124 -10.46 5.09 -9.91
CA SER A 124 -10.54 5.01 -11.37
C SER A 124 -10.46 6.39 -12.02
N ILE A 125 -9.65 6.48 -13.09
CA ILE A 125 -9.50 7.70 -13.90
C ILE A 125 -10.77 8.13 -14.63
N ARG A 126 -11.80 7.28 -14.69
CA ARG A 126 -13.09 7.59 -15.35
C ARG A 126 -13.81 8.82 -14.78
N ASN A 127 -13.48 9.21 -13.55
CA ASN A 127 -14.07 10.37 -12.87
C ASN A 127 -13.13 11.57 -12.78
N ILE A 128 -11.95 11.53 -13.41
CA ILE A 128 -10.99 12.64 -13.39
C ILE A 128 -11.41 13.69 -14.40
N GLN A 129 -11.70 14.90 -13.91
CA GLN A 129 -11.91 16.08 -14.74
C GLN A 129 -10.54 16.69 -15.07
N MET A 130 -10.07 16.50 -16.30
CA MET A 130 -8.81 17.08 -16.75
C MET A 130 -9.08 18.41 -17.44
N THR A 131 -8.48 19.48 -16.92
CA THR A 131 -8.57 20.80 -17.55
C THR A 131 -7.59 20.91 -18.73
N ARG A 132 -7.94 21.73 -19.73
CA ARG A 132 -7.04 22.02 -20.86
C ARG A 132 -5.68 22.54 -20.38
N ALA A 133 -5.66 23.41 -19.36
CA ALA A 133 -4.43 23.96 -18.80
C ALA A 133 -3.51 22.89 -18.19
N GLN A 134 -4.07 21.88 -17.50
CA GLN A 134 -3.30 20.76 -16.97
C GLN A 134 -2.68 19.91 -18.08
N LEU A 135 -3.47 19.58 -19.12
CA LEU A 135 -2.97 18.84 -20.27
C LEU A 135 -1.87 19.60 -21.02
N THR A 136 -2.09 20.89 -21.31
CA THR A 136 -1.10 21.74 -21.97
C THR A 136 0.16 21.92 -21.12
N GLY A 137 0.02 22.05 -19.79
CA GLY A 137 1.15 22.16 -18.88
C GLY A 137 2.01 20.89 -18.85
N ALA A 138 1.38 19.71 -18.70
CA ALA A 138 2.09 18.43 -18.69
C ALA A 138 2.81 18.14 -20.01
N MET A 139 2.23 18.59 -21.13
CA MET A 139 2.78 18.41 -22.46
C MET A 139 3.61 19.61 -22.94
N GLY A 140 3.94 20.58 -22.08
CA GLY A 140 4.59 21.84 -22.47
C GLY A 140 6.01 21.68 -23.06
N HIS A 141 6.63 20.52 -22.87
CA HIS A 141 7.91 20.15 -23.48
C HIS A 141 7.76 19.52 -24.88
N LEU A 142 6.54 19.29 -25.36
CA LEU A 142 6.23 18.71 -26.66
C LEU A 142 5.68 19.77 -27.62
N VAL A 143 6.18 19.79 -28.85
CA VAL A 143 5.60 20.59 -29.93
C VAL A 143 4.45 19.79 -30.53
N LEU A 144 3.21 20.16 -30.18
CA LEU A 144 2.00 19.47 -30.62
C LEU A 144 1.10 20.41 -31.44
N PRO A 145 0.43 19.93 -32.50
CA PRO A 145 -0.61 20.68 -33.19
C PRO A 145 -1.74 21.07 -32.23
N PRO A 146 -2.29 22.29 -32.30
CA PRO A 146 -3.38 22.73 -31.41
C PRO A 146 -4.58 21.77 -31.42
N ASP A 147 -4.96 21.30 -32.62
CA ASP A 147 -6.10 20.41 -32.83
C ASP A 147 -5.94 19.05 -32.14
N LEU A 148 -4.70 18.59 -31.93
CA LEU A 148 -4.43 17.32 -31.26
C LEU A 148 -4.77 17.41 -29.77
N LEU A 149 -4.49 18.55 -29.12
CA LEU A 149 -4.87 18.78 -27.73
C LEU A 149 -6.39 18.85 -27.56
N ASP A 150 -7.08 19.43 -28.54
CA ASP A 150 -8.55 19.51 -28.57
C ASP A 150 -9.21 18.12 -28.74
N GLN A 151 -8.54 17.18 -29.40
CA GLN A 151 -9.00 15.78 -29.51
C GLN A 151 -8.64 14.93 -28.28
N LEU A 152 -7.45 15.14 -27.71
CA LEU A 152 -6.96 14.36 -26.56
C LEU A 152 -7.70 14.70 -25.27
N GLY A 153 -8.03 15.98 -25.04
CA GLY A 153 -8.70 16.43 -23.82
C GLY A 153 -9.98 15.64 -23.49
N PRO A 154 -10.96 15.57 -24.42
CA PRO A 154 -12.18 14.79 -24.24
C PRO A 154 -11.92 13.28 -24.14
N ALA A 155 -10.99 12.74 -24.92
CA ALA A 155 -10.69 11.31 -24.94
C ALA A 155 -10.11 10.81 -23.61
N VAL A 156 -9.18 11.59 -23.04
CA VAL A 156 -8.55 11.31 -21.74
C VAL A 156 -9.56 11.49 -20.61
N SER A 157 -10.34 12.58 -20.62
CA SER A 157 -11.37 12.84 -19.59
C SER A 157 -12.50 11.82 -19.59
N ALA A 158 -12.80 11.22 -20.75
CA ALA A 158 -13.79 10.15 -20.87
C ALA A 158 -13.28 8.78 -20.35
N GLY A 159 -11.99 8.68 -19.97
CA GLY A 159 -11.37 7.42 -19.52
C GLY A 159 -11.44 6.31 -20.57
N ARG A 160 -11.47 6.66 -21.87
CA ARG A 160 -11.57 5.71 -22.98
C ARG A 160 -10.17 5.31 -23.45
N SER A 161 -10.06 4.12 -24.04
CA SER A 161 -8.82 3.66 -24.66
C SER A 161 -8.44 4.54 -25.86
N ILE A 162 -7.20 5.02 -25.88
CA ILE A 162 -6.62 5.78 -26.99
C ILE A 162 -5.56 4.89 -27.66
N LEU A 163 -5.68 4.69 -28.98
CA LEU A 163 -4.67 4.00 -29.76
C LEU A 163 -3.80 5.01 -30.50
N MET A 164 -2.52 5.09 -30.14
CA MET A 164 -1.54 5.91 -30.85
C MET A 164 -0.79 5.05 -31.86
N TYR A 165 -0.90 5.38 -33.14
CA TYR A 165 -0.22 4.66 -34.22
C TYR A 165 0.65 5.60 -35.08
N GLY A 166 1.62 5.04 -35.80
CA GLY A 166 2.48 5.77 -36.74
C GLY A 166 3.96 5.36 -36.70
N PRO A 167 4.82 5.92 -37.55
CA PRO A 167 6.26 5.61 -37.60
C PRO A 167 6.99 5.87 -36.26
N PRO A 168 8.08 5.14 -35.95
CA PRO A 168 8.91 5.41 -34.77
C PRO A 168 9.47 6.85 -34.79
N GLY A 169 9.69 7.46 -33.63
CA GLY A 169 10.22 8.83 -33.51
C GLY A 169 9.18 9.95 -33.47
N ASN A 170 7.91 9.69 -33.80
CA ASN A 170 6.83 10.71 -33.80
C ASN A 170 6.23 11.00 -32.40
N GLY A 171 7.00 10.85 -31.32
CA GLY A 171 6.58 11.26 -29.98
C GLY A 171 5.43 10.48 -29.33
N LYS A 172 5.01 9.32 -29.84
CA LYS A 172 3.92 8.49 -29.25
C LYS A 172 4.15 8.18 -27.77
N SER A 173 5.33 7.68 -27.42
CA SER A 173 5.68 7.39 -26.03
C SER A 173 5.72 8.67 -25.19
N SER A 174 6.18 9.78 -25.77
CA SER A 174 6.23 11.08 -25.10
C SER A 174 4.83 11.65 -24.83
N ILE A 175 3.90 11.53 -25.78
CA ILE A 175 2.49 11.91 -25.62
C ILE A 175 1.83 11.03 -24.54
N SER A 176 2.07 9.72 -24.56
CA SER A 176 1.56 8.81 -23.53
C SER A 176 2.06 9.17 -22.12
N ASN A 177 3.35 9.51 -22.00
CA ASN A 177 3.93 9.97 -20.73
C ASN A 177 3.33 11.32 -20.32
N GLY A 178 3.18 12.28 -21.25
CA GLY A 178 2.55 13.57 -20.95
C GLY A 178 1.08 13.44 -20.49
N ILE A 179 0.33 12.47 -21.04
CA ILE A 179 -1.03 12.16 -20.57
C ILE A 179 -1.00 11.58 -19.15
N ARG A 180 -0.07 10.66 -18.86
CA ARG A 180 0.12 10.13 -17.50
C ARG A 180 0.42 11.27 -16.51
N ASP A 181 1.39 12.11 -16.85
CA ASP A 181 1.83 13.23 -16.01
C ASP A 181 0.68 14.24 -15.78
N ALA A 182 -0.25 14.38 -16.74
CA ALA A 182 -1.44 15.23 -16.62
C ALA A 182 -2.55 14.64 -15.73
N LEU A 183 -2.71 13.31 -15.71
CA LEU A 183 -3.79 12.62 -15.00
C LEU A 183 -3.58 12.53 -13.48
N GLY A 184 -2.34 12.70 -13.02
CA GLY A 184 -1.96 12.49 -11.63
C GLY A 184 -1.48 11.06 -11.37
N ASP A 185 -0.49 10.94 -10.50
CA ASP A 185 0.51 9.86 -10.57
C ASP A 185 0.48 8.91 -9.37
N ARG A 186 -0.56 8.99 -8.52
CA ARG A 186 -0.60 8.25 -7.25
C ARG A 186 -1.88 7.45 -7.11
N ILE A 187 -1.72 6.15 -6.99
CA ILE A 187 -2.78 5.17 -6.75
C ILE A 187 -2.40 4.28 -5.56
N TYR A 188 -3.41 3.71 -4.89
CA TYR A 188 -3.14 2.71 -3.84
C TYR A 188 -2.94 1.35 -4.48
N VAL A 189 -1.77 0.76 -4.21
CA VAL A 189 -1.40 -0.61 -4.61
C VAL A 189 -0.96 -1.36 -3.36
N PRO A 190 -1.66 -2.43 -2.96
CA PRO A 190 -1.26 -3.21 -1.80
C PRO A 190 0.03 -3.99 -2.11
N ARG A 191 0.80 -4.32 -1.08
CA ARG A 191 1.97 -5.19 -1.24
C ARG A 191 1.57 -6.59 -1.70
N ALA A 192 0.51 -7.12 -1.11
CA ALA A 192 -0.10 -8.39 -1.51
C ALA A 192 -1.62 -8.37 -1.32
N ILE A 193 -2.29 -9.27 -2.02
CA ILE A 193 -3.72 -9.53 -1.88
C ILE A 193 -3.96 -10.97 -1.46
N GLU A 194 -5.10 -11.21 -0.80
CA GLU A 194 -5.63 -12.55 -0.56
C GLU A 194 -6.74 -12.86 -1.58
N TYR A 195 -6.68 -14.06 -2.16
CA TYR A 195 -7.74 -14.61 -2.99
C TYR A 195 -7.82 -16.13 -2.83
N ALA A 196 -8.98 -16.63 -2.41
CA ALA A 196 -9.24 -18.06 -2.23
C ALA A 196 -8.21 -18.77 -1.31
N GLY A 197 -7.81 -18.10 -0.23
CA GLY A 197 -6.83 -18.58 0.73
C GLY A 197 -5.38 -18.50 0.27
N GLN A 198 -5.12 -17.95 -0.92
CA GLN A 198 -3.77 -17.76 -1.47
C GLN A 198 -3.35 -16.30 -1.35
N VAL A 199 -2.07 -16.08 -1.08
CA VAL A 199 -1.47 -14.74 -1.04
C VAL A 199 -0.75 -14.47 -2.36
N ILE A 200 -1.08 -13.37 -3.02
CA ILE A 200 -0.52 -12.96 -4.31
C ILE A 200 0.16 -11.61 -4.15
N THR A 201 1.45 -11.51 -4.45
CA THR A 201 2.19 -10.24 -4.44
C THR A 201 1.74 -9.36 -5.60
N VAL A 202 1.41 -8.10 -5.32
CA VAL A 202 0.94 -7.14 -6.34
C VAL A 202 1.95 -6.02 -6.54
N TYR A 203 2.58 -5.54 -5.46
CA TYR A 203 3.60 -4.52 -5.57
C TYR A 203 4.91 -5.11 -6.09
N ASP A 204 5.35 -4.60 -7.23
CA ASP A 204 6.64 -4.91 -7.87
C ASP A 204 7.49 -3.62 -7.95
N PRO A 205 8.66 -3.53 -7.28
CA PRO A 205 9.51 -2.34 -7.31
C PRO A 205 10.15 -2.04 -8.68
N ILE A 206 10.13 -2.97 -9.64
CA ILE A 206 10.58 -2.75 -11.01
C ILE A 206 9.57 -1.89 -11.78
N VAL A 207 8.28 -2.08 -11.49
CA VAL A 207 7.17 -1.44 -12.21
C VAL A 207 6.54 -0.29 -11.41
N HIS A 208 6.52 -0.41 -10.08
CA HIS A 208 5.90 0.54 -9.18
C HIS A 208 6.94 1.43 -8.50
N SER A 209 6.66 2.73 -8.46
CA SER A 209 7.42 3.71 -7.69
C SER A 209 6.61 4.13 -6.48
N ALA A 210 7.20 4.02 -5.29
CA ALA A 210 6.56 4.48 -4.06
C ALA A 210 6.35 6.00 -4.13
N ALA A 211 5.15 6.46 -3.76
CA ALA A 211 4.90 7.88 -3.61
C ALA A 211 5.76 8.45 -2.47
N SER A 212 6.26 9.68 -2.64
CA SER A 212 6.98 10.37 -1.57
C SER A 212 6.05 10.58 -0.37
N GLU A 213 6.40 10.00 0.78
CA GLU A 213 5.73 10.29 2.04
C GLU A 213 6.12 11.70 2.51
N GLU A 214 5.14 12.59 2.68
CA GLU A 214 5.37 13.87 3.35
C GLU A 214 5.68 13.59 4.82
N HIS A 215 6.97 13.48 5.15
CA HIS A 215 7.41 13.40 6.53
C HIS A 215 7.28 14.78 7.17
N GLU A 216 6.42 14.91 8.18
CA GLU A 216 6.41 16.11 9.01
C GLU A 216 7.72 16.19 9.78
N ASP A 217 8.45 17.29 9.59
CA ASP A 217 9.61 17.59 10.42
C ASP A 217 9.12 17.82 11.87
N PRO A 218 9.56 17.00 12.84
CA PRO A 218 9.13 17.12 14.23
C PRO A 218 9.56 18.44 14.88
N THR A 219 10.48 19.19 14.26
CA THR A 219 10.93 20.52 14.69
C THR A 219 10.21 21.66 13.97
N ALA A 220 9.29 21.37 13.03
CA ALA A 220 8.52 22.39 12.35
C ALA A 220 7.62 23.16 13.32
N LEU A 221 7.70 24.49 13.26
CA LEU A 221 6.89 25.40 14.08
C LEU A 221 5.37 25.25 13.84
N ARG A 222 4.95 24.63 12.74
CA ARG A 222 3.56 24.33 12.41
C ARG A 222 3.45 22.91 11.87
N ARG A 223 2.55 22.13 12.45
CA ARG A 223 2.13 20.85 11.88
C ARG A 223 1.19 21.11 10.70
N ASN A 224 1.33 20.33 9.64
CA ASN A 224 0.47 20.39 8.49
C ASN A 224 -0.89 19.78 8.86
N ALA A 225 -1.98 20.45 8.49
CA ALA A 225 -3.34 20.08 8.92
C ALA A 225 -3.94 18.89 8.15
N ASN A 226 -3.17 18.20 7.31
CA ASN A 226 -3.65 17.14 6.44
C ASN A 226 -3.44 15.77 7.10
N ARG A 227 -4.46 15.28 7.82
CA ARG A 227 -4.58 13.89 8.26
C ARG A 227 -5.75 13.22 7.56
#